data_AF-A0A956YVG8-F1
#
_entry.id   AF-A0A956YVG8-F1
#
_cell.length_a   1.000
_cell.length_b   1.000
_cell.length_c   1.000
_cell.angle_alpha   90.00
_cell.angle_beta   90.00
_cell.angle_gamma   90.00
#
_symmetry.space_group_name_H-M   'P 1'
#
loop_
_entity.id
_entity.type
_entity.pdbx_description
1 polymer ?
#
loop_
_entity_poly.entity_id
_entity_poly.type
_entity_poly.pdbx_seq_one_letter_code
_entity_poly.pdbx_strand_id
1 'polypeptide(L)'
;VGGKVEVTAAIQLGSLKPEDVSVQVYYGTLTPRGEIEQGLVADMQPINGNGENSYTFAAQIEYESSGERGISVRVLPKHPYLPTPFLSGIIRWPQ
;
A
#
# COMPACT_ATOMS: atom_id res chain seq x y z
N VAL A 1 3.34 22.17 -9.80
CA VAL A 1 3.96 22.10 -8.45
C VAL A 1 3.63 20.74 -7.89
N GLY A 2 4.63 19.89 -7.63
CA GLY A 2 4.44 18.54 -7.12
C GLY A 2 4.22 18.55 -5.61
N GLY A 3 3.11 17.98 -5.16
CA GLY A 3 2.78 17.85 -3.75
C GLY A 3 3.24 16.49 -3.23
N LYS A 4 3.98 16.48 -2.12
CA LYS A 4 4.24 15.24 -1.36
C LYS A 4 3.03 14.95 -0.50
N VAL A 5 2.49 13.75 -0.61
CA VAL A 5 1.38 13.27 0.21
C VAL A 5 1.88 12.08 1.01
N GLU A 6 1.66 12.12 2.33
CA GLU A 6 1.89 10.96 3.18
C GLU A 6 0.63 10.11 3.21
N VAL A 7 0.76 8.84 2.85
CA VAL A 7 -0.29 7.85 2.94
C VAL A 7 0.01 6.97 4.13
N THR A 8 -0.96 6.82 5.03
CA THR A 8 -0.88 5.93 6.18
C THR A 8 -1.96 4.85 6.11
N ALA A 9 -1.64 3.65 6.58
CA ALA A 9 -2.54 2.53 6.63
C ALA A 9 -2.39 1.78 7.95
N ALA A 10 -3.47 1.66 8.71
CA ALA A 10 -3.52 0.80 9.88
C ALA A 10 -3.92 -0.62 9.45
N ILE A 11 -3.03 -1.58 9.71
CA ILE A 11 -3.18 -2.96 9.27
C ILE A 11 -3.12 -3.88 10.48
N GLN A 12 -4.16 -4.69 10.66
CA GLN A 12 -4.18 -5.72 11.68
C GLN A 12 -3.60 -7.01 11.12
N LEU A 13 -2.40 -7.35 11.57
CA LEU A 13 -1.63 -8.49 11.08
C LEU A 13 -1.91 -9.79 11.85
N GLY A 14 -2.62 -9.72 12.97
CA GLY A 14 -2.92 -10.89 13.79
C GLY A 14 -1.62 -11.50 14.33
N SER A 15 -1.33 -12.76 13.99
CA SER A 15 -0.08 -13.41 14.40
C SER A 15 1.13 -13.10 13.51
N LEU A 16 0.95 -12.38 12.41
CA LEU A 16 2.04 -12.01 11.50
C LEU A 16 2.76 -10.76 12.02
N LYS A 17 4.08 -10.70 11.79
CA LYS A 17 4.86 -9.51 12.08
C LYS A 17 4.96 -8.61 10.84
N PRO A 18 5.28 -7.31 11.01
CA PRO A 18 5.53 -6.42 9.89
C PRO A 18 6.63 -6.89 8.92
N GLU A 19 7.59 -7.68 9.41
CA GLU A 19 8.67 -8.27 8.60
C GLU A 19 8.19 -9.40 7.67
N ASP A 20 7.07 -10.04 8.00
CA ASP A 20 6.45 -11.14 7.24
C ASP A 20 5.52 -10.63 6.13
N VAL A 21 5.36 -9.31 5.98
CA VAL A 21 4.50 -8.70 4.97
C VAL A 21 5.21 -7.56 4.23
N SER A 22 4.76 -7.30 3.02
CA SER A 22 5.07 -6.11 2.25
C SER A 22 3.78 -5.33 2.04
N VAL A 23 3.75 -4.13 2.61
CA VAL A 23 2.63 -3.20 2.46
C VAL A 23 3.02 -2.19 1.40
N GLN A 24 2.14 -2.00 0.43
CA GLN A 24 2.42 -1.15 -0.74
C GLN A 24 1.24 -0.24 -1.02
N VAL A 25 1.53 1.01 -1.34
CA VAL A 25 0.56 1.93 -1.93
C VAL A 25 0.71 1.90 -3.45
N TYR A 26 -0.41 1.68 -4.14
CA TYR A 26 -0.53 1.78 -5.59
C TYR A 26 -1.35 3.04 -5.92
N TYR A 27 -0.76 3.95 -6.69
CA TYR A 27 -1.36 5.24 -6.96
C TYR A 27 -1.12 5.70 -8.38
N GLY A 28 -2.02 6.51 -8.93
CA GLY A 28 -1.88 7.03 -10.27
C GLY A 28 -3.08 7.87 -10.71
N THR A 29 -3.10 8.22 -11.99
CA THR A 29 -4.22 8.94 -12.60
C THR A 29 -5.41 8.00 -12.75
N LEU A 30 -6.62 8.48 -12.47
CA LEU A 30 -7.82 7.69 -12.78
C LEU A 30 -8.22 7.86 -14.23
N THR A 31 -8.59 6.76 -14.87
CA THR A 31 -9.38 6.79 -16.09
C THR A 31 -10.80 7.26 -15.77
N PRO A 32 -11.58 7.70 -16.78
CA PRO A 32 -13.01 7.98 -16.61
C PRO A 32 -13.85 6.80 -16.09
N ARG A 33 -13.28 5.59 -16.05
CA ARG A 33 -13.91 4.38 -15.52
C ARG A 33 -13.54 4.09 -14.05
N GLY A 34 -12.74 4.95 -13.41
CA GLY A 34 -12.28 4.78 -12.04
C GLY A 34 -11.13 3.78 -11.88
N GLU A 35 -10.49 3.37 -12.98
CA GLU A 35 -9.30 2.50 -12.94
C GLU A 35 -8.03 3.34 -12.89
N ILE A 36 -6.99 2.88 -12.18
CA ILE A 36 -5.70 3.56 -12.13
C ILE A 36 -4.91 3.25 -13.41
N GLU A 37 -4.67 4.28 -14.23
CA GLU A 37 -3.83 4.24 -15.42
C GLU A 37 -2.39 4.63 -15.05
N GLN A 38 -1.40 3.87 -15.56
CA GLN A 38 0.04 4.08 -15.27
C GLN A 38 0.35 4.18 -13.77
N GLY A 39 -0.19 3.26 -12.96
CA GLY A 39 0.00 3.32 -11.52
C GLY A 39 1.44 3.02 -11.11
N LEU A 40 1.91 3.81 -10.14
CA LEU A 40 3.18 3.64 -9.46
C LEU A 40 2.95 2.87 -8.15
N VAL A 41 3.98 2.15 -7.71
CA VAL A 41 3.99 1.43 -6.45
C VAL A 41 5.04 2.05 -5.54
N ALA A 42 4.68 2.35 -4.29
CA ALA A 42 5.63 2.68 -3.25
C ALA A 42 5.48 1.72 -2.06
N ASP A 43 6.61 1.21 -1.55
CA ASP A 43 6.64 0.39 -0.35
C ASP A 43 6.38 1.25 0.88
N MET A 44 5.46 0.81 1.73
CA MET A 44 5.15 1.46 3.01
C MET A 44 6.03 0.87 4.11
N GLN A 45 6.53 1.74 4.99
CA GLN A 45 7.34 1.35 6.15
C GLN A 45 6.49 1.36 7.42
N PRO A 46 6.65 0.37 8.32
CA PRO A 46 5.97 0.40 9.61
C PRO A 46 6.50 1.57 10.46
N ILE A 47 5.61 2.46 10.88
CA ILE A 47 5.95 3.65 11.67
C ILE A 47 5.46 3.56 13.12
N ASN A 48 4.50 2.69 13.41
CA ASN A 48 4.07 2.44 14.79
C ASN A 48 3.43 1.04 14.93
N GLY A 49 3.56 0.44 16.10
CA GLY A 49 2.86 -0.78 16.49
C GLY A 49 2.04 -0.51 17.73
N ASN A 50 0.72 -0.66 17.65
CA ASN A 50 -0.19 -0.30 18.74
C ASN A 50 -0.30 -1.41 19.82
N GLY A 51 0.68 -2.32 19.90
CA GLY A 51 0.72 -3.42 20.87
C GLY A 51 -0.30 -4.56 20.65
N GLU A 52 -1.41 -4.30 19.96
CA GLU A 52 -2.52 -5.25 19.72
C GLU A 52 -2.50 -5.87 18.31
N ASN A 53 -1.31 -6.26 17.82
CA ASN A 53 -1.14 -6.82 16.48
C ASN A 53 -1.63 -5.91 15.33
N SER A 54 -1.81 -4.62 15.62
CA SER A 54 -2.15 -3.58 14.66
C SER A 54 -0.94 -2.69 14.46
N TYR A 55 -0.57 -2.51 13.20
CA TYR A 55 0.61 -1.77 12.79
C TYR A 55 0.21 -0.68 11.81
N THR A 56 0.75 0.50 12.01
CA THR A 56 0.60 1.62 11.08
C THR A 56 1.77 1.62 10.13
N PHE A 57 1.49 1.56 8.84
CA PHE A 57 2.47 1.71 7.77
C PHE A 57 2.31 3.08 7.13
N ALA A 58 3.41 3.67 6.67
CA ALA A 58 3.42 4.96 5.97
C ALA A 58 4.31 4.92 4.72
N ALA A 59 3.88 5.62 3.67
CA ALA A 59 4.70 5.93 2.51
C ALA A 59 4.49 7.40 2.10
N GLN A 60 5.55 8.03 1.63
CA GLN A 60 5.45 9.33 0.97
C GLN A 60 5.38 9.11 -0.54
N ILE A 61 4.36 9.68 -1.17
CA ILE A 61 4.17 9.64 -2.61
C ILE A 61 4.19 11.06 -3.18
N GLU A 62 4.75 11.20 -4.36
CA GLU A 62 4.82 12.47 -5.07
C GLU A 62 3.85 12.46 -6.24
N TYR A 63 3.02 13.51 -6.32
CA TYR A 63 2.14 13.72 -7.47
C TYR A 63 2.73 14.75 -8.41
N GLU A 64 2.98 14.34 -9.64
CA GLU A 64 3.53 15.25 -10.65
C GLU A 64 2.47 16.15 -11.32
N SER A 65 1.17 15.85 -11.21
CA SER A 65 0.09 16.64 -11.85
C SER A 65 -1.18 16.82 -11.02
N SER A 66 -1.98 17.85 -11.35
CA SER A 66 -3.30 18.12 -10.78
C SER A 66 -4.39 17.37 -11.55
N GLY A 67 -5.25 16.59 -10.88
CA GLY A 67 -6.34 15.81 -11.48
C GLY A 67 -6.94 14.78 -10.52
N GLU A 68 -7.95 14.02 -10.94
CA GLU A 68 -8.50 12.90 -10.15
C GLU A 68 -7.47 11.78 -10.01
N ARG A 69 -7.30 11.29 -8.78
CA ARG A 69 -6.27 10.32 -8.40
C ARG A 69 -6.88 9.11 -7.74
N GLY A 70 -6.36 7.95 -8.10
CA GLY A 70 -6.68 6.69 -7.47
C GLY A 70 -5.53 6.33 -6.54
N ILE A 71 -5.88 5.90 -5.33
CA ILE A 71 -4.95 5.36 -4.35
C ILE A 71 -5.54 4.07 -3.83
N SER A 72 -4.71 3.05 -3.74
CA SER A 72 -5.05 1.82 -3.05
C SER A 72 -3.87 1.30 -2.26
N VAL A 73 -4.15 0.61 -1.16
CA VAL A 73 -3.14 -0.07 -0.36
C VAL A 73 -3.33 -1.57 -0.53
N ARG A 74 -2.24 -2.30 -0.74
CA ARG A 74 -2.24 -3.77 -0.76
C ARG A 74 -1.24 -4.32 0.24
N VAL A 75 -1.56 -5.49 0.79
CA VAL A 75 -0.72 -6.23 1.74
C VAL A 75 -0.37 -7.56 1.10
N LEU A 76 0.92 -7.84 0.95
CA LEU A 76 1.43 -9.07 0.37
C LEU A 76 2.20 -9.86 1.43
N PRO A 77 2.05 -11.19 1.53
CA PRO A 77 2.94 -11.98 2.37
C PRO A 77 4.36 -11.91 1.81
N LYS A 78 5.33 -11.68 2.69
CA LYS A 78 6.75 -11.60 2.38
C LYS A 78 7.46 -12.75 3.07
N HIS A 79 7.89 -13.73 2.30
CA HIS A 79 8.68 -14.84 2.81
C HIS A 79 9.90 -15.08 1.90
N PRO A 80 11.12 -15.25 2.45
CA PRO A 80 12.34 -15.39 1.65
C PRO A 80 12.35 -16.59 0.70
N TYR A 81 11.48 -17.58 0.94
CA TYR A 81 11.32 -18.77 0.09
C TYR A 81 10.07 -18.75 -0.81
N LEU A 82 9.37 -17.61 -0.94
CA LEU A 82 8.29 -17.46 -1.93
C LEU A 82 8.89 -16.92 -3.25
N PRO A 83 9.01 -17.74 -4.32
CA PRO A 83 9.60 -17.31 -5.59
C PRO A 83 8.74 -16.30 -6.36
N THR A 84 7.45 -16.19 -6.04
CA THR A 84 6.52 -15.23 -6.64
C THR A 84 5.54 -14.71 -5.58
N PRO A 85 5.49 -13.39 -5.28
CA PRO A 85 4.50 -12.81 -4.36
C PRO A 85 3.07 -12.76 -4.92
N PHE A 86 2.79 -13.46 -6.03
CA PHE A 86 1.47 -13.59 -6.62
C PHE A 86 0.65 -14.66 -5.90
N LEU A 87 0.12 -14.30 -4.72
CA LEU A 87 -1.04 -14.99 -4.15
C LEU A 87 -2.27 -14.16 -4.50
N SER A 88 -2.93 -14.56 -5.59
CA SER A 88 -4.26 -14.08 -5.97
C SER A 88 -5.25 -14.43 -4.86
N GLY A 89 -5.50 -13.50 -3.94
CA GLY A 89 -6.45 -13.71 -2.83
C GLY A 89 -6.26 -12.81 -1.61
N ILE A 90 -5.14 -12.09 -1.48
CA ILE A 90 -4.82 -11.26 -0.29
C ILE A 90 -4.77 -9.77 -0.63
N ILE A 91 -5.41 -9.35 -1.72
CA ILE A 91 -5.53 -7.93 -2.05
C ILE A 91 -6.81 -7.40 -1.40
N ARG A 92 -6.66 -6.77 -0.22
CA ARG A 92 -7.73 -5.97 0.39
C ARG A 92 -7.69 -4.57 -0.20
N TRP A 93 -8.67 -4.26 -1.05
CA TRP A 93 -8.94 -2.89 -1.48
C TRP A 93 -9.72 -2.17 -0.37
N PRO A 94 -9.44 -0.89 -0.09
CA PRO A 94 -10.29 -0.10 0.81
C PRO A 94 -11.72 -0.05 0.27
N GLN A 95 -12.72 -0.25 1.15
CA GLN A 95 -14.15 -0.09 0.84
C GLN A 95 -14.60 1.33 1.12
#